data_AF-D3K8S0-F1
#
_entry.id   AF-D3K8S0-F1
#
_cell.length_a   1.000
_cell.length_b   1.000
_cell.length_c   1.000
_cell.angle_alpha   90.00
_cell.angle_beta   90.00
_cell.angle_gamma   90.00
#
_symmetry.space_group_name_H-M   'P 1'
#
loop_
_entity.id
_entity.type
_entity.pdbx_description
1 polymer ?
#
loop_
_entity_poly.entity_id
_entity_poly.type
_entity_poly.pdbx_seq_one_letter_code
_entity_poly.pdbx_strand_id
1 'polypeptide(L)'
;SSSMLLERLDGARTLASINDDDVAMTALAELHARLVAVPAPQGLRSLGDIASEMLAQVPRAITRLAVPADRRLLRNWASAVAELVDEPGDRMLHWDLHYGNVLAAQREPWIAIDPEPLAGDPGFDLWPALDSRWDDVVVKGDAPRIVQRRFDLLTDVLGLDRARATGWTLGRLLQNSL
;
A
#
# COMPACT_ATOMS: atom_id res chain seq x y z
N SER A 1 -16.64 33.83 -3.85
CA SER A 1 -15.70 33.49 -2.75
C SER A 1 -16.14 32.15 -2.20
N SER A 2 -15.33 31.10 -2.35
CA SER A 2 -15.55 29.83 -1.66
C SER A 2 -14.77 29.86 -0.34
N SER A 3 -15.39 29.42 0.74
CA SER A 3 -14.73 29.20 2.03
C SER A 3 -14.88 27.73 2.36
N MET A 4 -13.81 27.10 2.82
CA MET A 4 -13.78 25.68 3.18
C MET A 4 -13.63 25.56 4.69
N LEU A 5 -14.47 24.74 5.31
CA LEU A 5 -14.34 24.35 6.72
C LEU A 5 -13.69 22.97 6.77
N LEU A 6 -12.54 22.86 7.42
CA LEU A 6 -11.81 21.60 7.60
C LEU A 6 -11.85 21.18 9.07
N GLU A 7 -11.88 19.86 9.31
CA GLU A 7 -11.68 19.32 10.65
C GLU A 7 -10.24 19.57 11.12
N ARG A 8 -10.09 19.93 12.40
CA ARG A 8 -8.77 20.09 13.02
C ARG A 8 -8.28 18.73 13.52
N LEU A 9 -7.17 18.26 12.97
CA LEU A 9 -6.49 17.02 13.39
C LEU A 9 -5.42 17.29 14.44
N ASP A 10 -5.05 16.26 15.20
CA ASP A 10 -3.88 16.28 16.09
C ASP A 10 -2.63 15.82 15.33
N GLY A 11 -1.90 16.77 14.76
CA GLY A 11 -0.69 16.50 13.97
C GLY A 11 0.48 15.89 14.76
N ALA A 12 0.42 15.89 16.10
CA ALA A 12 1.45 15.27 16.94
C ALA A 12 1.14 13.79 17.23
N ARG A 13 -0.07 13.32 16.92
CA ARG A 13 -0.54 11.97 17.25
C ARG A 13 -0.95 11.20 16.00
N THR A 14 0.05 10.54 15.42
CA THR A 14 -0.14 9.58 14.32
C THR A 14 -0.41 8.17 14.84
N LEU A 15 -0.83 7.23 13.97
CA LEU A 15 -0.89 5.80 14.33
C LEU A 15 0.48 5.25 14.77
N ALA A 16 1.58 5.86 14.34
CA ALA A 16 2.92 5.43 14.75
C ALA A 16 3.15 5.58 16.28
N SER A 17 2.35 6.41 16.95
CA SER A 17 2.37 6.55 18.42
C SER A 17 1.77 5.37 19.19
N ILE A 18 1.07 4.45 18.51
CA ILE A 18 0.46 3.28 19.13
C ILE A 18 1.51 2.16 19.24
N ASN A 19 1.81 1.75 20.46
CA ASN A 19 2.86 0.75 20.73
C ASN A 19 2.51 -0.66 20.27
N ASP A 20 1.23 -1.03 20.35
CA ASP A 20 0.76 -2.34 19.91
C ASP A 20 0.55 -2.33 18.40
N ASP A 21 1.35 -3.15 17.71
CA ASP A 21 1.37 -3.25 16.26
C ASP A 21 0.05 -3.78 15.68
N ASP A 22 -0.62 -4.72 16.36
CA ASP A 22 -1.91 -5.25 15.86
C ASP A 22 -3.00 -4.22 16.02
N VAL A 23 -2.99 -3.46 17.12
CA VAL A 23 -3.96 -2.37 17.31
C VAL A 23 -3.77 -1.28 16.25
N ALA A 24 -2.52 -0.88 16.00
CA ALA A 24 -2.21 0.11 14.98
C ALA A 24 -2.56 -0.39 13.56
N MET A 25 -2.18 -1.63 13.24
CA MET A 25 -2.46 -2.23 11.93
C MET A 25 -3.95 -2.47 11.70
N THR A 26 -4.70 -2.89 12.72
CA THR A 26 -6.17 -3.03 12.64
C THR A 26 -6.82 -1.70 12.36
N ALA A 27 -6.46 -0.63 13.07
CA ALA A 27 -7.01 0.69 12.84
C ALA A 27 -6.72 1.21 11.42
N LEU A 28 -5.51 0.97 10.90
CA LEU A 28 -5.16 1.28 9.51
C LEU A 28 -5.97 0.43 8.53
N ALA A 29 -6.09 -0.87 8.76
CA ALA A 29 -6.81 -1.80 7.89
C ALA A 29 -8.31 -1.44 7.80
N GLU A 30 -8.94 -1.05 8.90
CA GLU A 30 -10.33 -0.57 8.94
C GLU A 30 -10.51 0.74 8.17
N LEU A 31 -9.55 1.67 8.25
CA LEU A 31 -9.52 2.86 7.40
C LEU A 31 -9.39 2.50 5.92
N HIS A 32 -8.45 1.63 5.60
CA HIS A 32 -8.19 1.18 4.24
C HIS A 32 -9.43 0.50 3.63
N ALA A 33 -10.08 -0.40 4.37
CA ALA A 33 -11.30 -1.08 3.95
C ALA A 33 -12.42 -0.09 3.58
N ARG A 34 -12.53 1.03 4.30
CA ARG A 34 -13.51 2.09 3.98
C ARG A 34 -13.17 2.86 2.70
N LEU A 35 -11.88 3.10 2.45
CA LEU A 35 -11.43 3.78 1.23
C LEU A 35 -11.70 2.92 -0.02
N VAL A 36 -11.37 1.63 0.05
CA VAL A 36 -11.52 0.72 -1.10
C VAL A 36 -12.94 0.15 -1.26
N ALA A 37 -13.87 0.49 -0.37
CA ALA A 37 -15.27 0.08 -0.46
C ALA A 37 -16.01 0.72 -1.65
N VAL A 38 -15.47 1.81 -2.21
CA VAL A 38 -16.08 2.53 -3.33
C VAL A 38 -15.21 2.46 -4.59
N PRO A 39 -15.81 2.52 -5.79
CA PRO A 39 -15.06 2.70 -7.01
C PRO A 39 -14.33 4.05 -7.00
N ALA A 40 -13.17 4.11 -7.65
CA ALA A 40 -12.49 5.36 -7.92
C ALA A 40 -13.35 6.29 -8.78
N PRO A 41 -13.40 7.61 -8.46
CA PRO A 41 -13.99 8.61 -9.34
C PRO A 41 -13.36 8.60 -10.74
N GLN A 42 -14.14 9.02 -11.74
CA GLN A 42 -13.64 9.18 -13.10
C GLN A 42 -12.53 10.23 -13.17
N GLY A 43 -11.54 9.99 -14.03
CA GLY A 43 -10.42 10.91 -14.26
C GLY A 43 -9.21 10.72 -13.36
N LEU A 44 -9.27 9.79 -12.39
CA LEU A 44 -8.07 9.35 -11.67
C LEU A 44 -7.15 8.51 -12.57
N ARG A 45 -5.86 8.49 -12.22
CA ARG A 45 -4.86 7.62 -12.85
C ARG A 45 -5.26 6.16 -12.67
N SER A 46 -4.92 5.30 -13.62
CA SER A 46 -5.22 3.86 -13.57
C SER A 46 -4.00 3.06 -13.14
N LEU A 47 -4.18 2.10 -12.23
CA LEU A 47 -3.17 1.11 -11.91
C LEU A 47 -2.77 0.27 -13.13
N GLY A 48 -3.68 0.04 -14.07
CA GLY A 48 -3.38 -0.69 -15.31
C GLY A 48 -2.36 0.03 -16.20
N ASP A 49 -2.50 1.36 -16.34
CA ASP A 49 -1.54 2.18 -17.08
C ASP A 49 -0.17 2.16 -16.39
N ILE A 50 -0.17 2.37 -15.07
CA ILE A 50 1.03 2.35 -14.24
C ILE A 50 1.74 0.99 -14.32
N ALA A 51 0.99 -0.11 -14.19
CA ALA A 51 1.53 -1.46 -14.27
C ALA A 51 2.11 -1.76 -15.66
N SER A 52 1.44 -1.32 -16.72
CA SER A 52 1.94 -1.45 -18.10
C SER A 52 3.25 -0.69 -18.30
N GLU A 53 3.33 0.55 -17.79
CA GLU A 53 4.54 1.37 -17.81
C GLU A 53 5.68 0.74 -17.00
N MET A 54 5.37 0.18 -15.83
CA MET A 54 6.33 -0.55 -15.00
C MET A 54 6.93 -1.73 -15.77
N LEU A 55 6.08 -2.58 -16.36
CA LEU A 55 6.51 -3.74 -17.15
C LEU A 55 7.41 -3.35 -18.33
N ALA A 56 7.09 -2.25 -19.02
CA ALA A 56 7.91 -1.73 -20.12
C ALA A 56 9.31 -1.28 -19.66
N GLN A 57 9.47 -0.86 -18.40
CA GLN A 57 10.74 -0.41 -17.84
C GLN A 57 11.64 -1.55 -17.35
N VAL A 58 11.05 -2.72 -17.03
CA VAL A 58 11.76 -3.88 -16.45
C VAL A 58 13.02 -4.29 -17.23
N PRO A 59 13.02 -4.43 -18.57
CA PRO A 59 14.22 -4.82 -19.31
C PRO A 59 15.41 -3.87 -19.07
N ARG A 60 15.15 -2.56 -18.99
CA ARG A 60 16.17 -1.55 -18.73
C ARG A 60 16.62 -1.54 -17.27
N ALA A 61 15.72 -1.75 -16.33
CA ALA A 61 16.07 -1.83 -14.91
C ALA A 61 16.98 -3.04 -14.62
N ILE A 62 16.69 -4.20 -15.24
CA ILE A 62 17.51 -5.41 -15.09
C ILE A 62 18.98 -5.19 -15.51
N THR A 63 19.24 -4.41 -16.57
CA THR A 63 20.61 -4.18 -17.03
C THR A 63 21.41 -3.29 -16.07
N ARG A 64 20.75 -2.48 -15.24
CA ARG A 64 21.38 -1.61 -14.23
C ARG A 64 21.77 -2.35 -12.94
N LEU A 65 21.11 -3.48 -12.65
CA LEU A 65 21.41 -4.27 -11.46
C LEU A 65 22.70 -5.07 -11.66
N ALA A 66 23.66 -4.96 -10.74
CA ALA A 66 24.91 -5.72 -10.81
C ALA A 66 24.74 -7.17 -10.32
N VAL A 67 23.93 -7.37 -9.28
CA VAL A 67 23.80 -8.65 -8.59
C VAL A 67 22.80 -9.56 -9.30
N PRO A 68 23.17 -10.81 -9.67
CA PRO A 68 22.25 -11.73 -10.35
C PRO A 68 21.00 -12.10 -9.54
N ALA A 69 21.09 -12.09 -8.20
CA ALA A 69 19.95 -12.35 -7.31
C ALA A 69 18.88 -11.25 -7.43
N ASP A 70 19.29 -9.98 -7.39
CA ASP A 70 18.38 -8.83 -7.52
C ASP A 70 17.68 -8.83 -8.89
N ARG A 71 18.43 -9.17 -9.96
CA ARG A 71 17.84 -9.34 -11.30
C ARG A 71 16.78 -10.44 -11.35
N ARG A 72 16.95 -11.53 -10.58
CA ARG A 72 15.94 -12.60 -10.49
C ARG A 72 14.73 -12.12 -9.69
N LEU A 73 14.96 -11.43 -8.58
CA LEU A 73 13.89 -10.89 -7.74
C LEU A 73 13.00 -9.91 -8.53
N LEU A 74 13.61 -8.94 -9.22
CA LEU A 74 12.88 -7.97 -10.04
C LEU A 74 12.07 -8.66 -11.17
N ARG A 75 12.63 -9.69 -11.81
CA ARG A 75 11.90 -10.49 -12.82
C ARG A 75 10.71 -11.23 -12.23
N ASN A 76 10.86 -11.79 -11.03
CA ASN A 76 9.77 -12.50 -10.37
C ASN A 76 8.61 -11.55 -10.04
N TRP A 77 8.92 -10.33 -9.56
CA TRP A 77 7.89 -9.32 -9.33
C TRP A 77 7.22 -8.87 -10.63
N ALA A 78 8.00 -8.65 -11.69
CA ALA A 78 7.46 -8.33 -13.01
C ALA A 78 6.55 -9.44 -13.56
N SER A 79 6.91 -10.70 -13.35
CA SER A 79 6.06 -11.84 -13.75
C SER A 79 4.72 -11.83 -13.02
N ALA A 80 4.72 -11.58 -11.70
CA ALA A 80 3.49 -11.49 -10.92
C ALA A 80 2.57 -10.35 -11.40
N VAL A 81 3.15 -9.19 -11.75
CA VAL A 81 2.39 -8.07 -12.32
C VAL A 81 1.84 -8.40 -13.70
N ALA A 82 2.62 -9.07 -14.56
CA ALA A 82 2.20 -9.44 -15.90
C ALA A 82 1.00 -10.40 -15.91
N GLU A 83 0.82 -11.21 -14.85
CA GLU A 83 -0.35 -12.09 -14.68
C GLU A 83 -1.62 -11.33 -14.26
N LEU A 84 -1.49 -10.13 -13.70
CA LEU A 84 -2.60 -9.37 -13.11
C LEU A 84 -2.98 -8.10 -13.89
N VAL A 85 -2.10 -7.63 -14.78
CA VAL A 85 -2.23 -6.31 -15.46
C VAL A 85 -3.52 -6.13 -16.26
N ASP A 86 -4.10 -7.22 -16.77
CA ASP A 86 -5.34 -7.20 -17.55
C ASP A 86 -6.59 -6.96 -16.68
N GLU A 87 -6.47 -7.15 -15.36
CA GLU A 87 -7.53 -6.88 -14.39
C GLU A 87 -6.98 -5.96 -13.28
N PRO A 88 -6.73 -4.67 -13.53
CA PRO A 88 -6.06 -3.80 -12.56
C PRO A 88 -6.94 -3.35 -11.39
N GLY A 89 -8.23 -3.71 -11.36
CA GLY A 89 -9.19 -3.24 -10.37
C GLY A 89 -9.68 -1.81 -10.62
N ASP A 90 -10.66 -1.38 -9.83
CA ASP A 90 -11.36 -0.10 -9.98
C ASP A 90 -11.58 0.66 -8.65
N ARG A 91 -10.95 0.21 -7.56
CA ARG A 91 -11.16 0.78 -6.22
C ARG A 91 -10.38 2.07 -6.04
N MET A 92 -10.89 2.94 -5.18
CA MET A 92 -10.17 4.15 -4.78
C MET A 92 -9.01 3.80 -3.85
N LEU A 93 -7.80 3.90 -4.38
CA LEU A 93 -6.56 3.68 -3.63
C LEU A 93 -6.08 4.99 -2.98
N HIS A 94 -5.41 4.86 -1.84
CA HIS A 94 -4.71 5.96 -1.16
C HIS A 94 -3.28 6.13 -1.66
N TRP A 95 -2.65 5.05 -2.13
CA TRP A 95 -1.26 4.95 -2.62
C TRP A 95 -0.15 5.08 -1.57
N ASP A 96 -0.38 5.86 -0.51
CA ASP A 96 0.62 6.11 0.54
C ASP A 96 0.03 5.96 1.96
N LEU A 97 -0.82 4.96 2.17
CA LEU A 97 -1.44 4.75 3.49
C LEU A 97 -0.49 3.99 4.42
N HIS A 98 0.22 4.73 5.26
CA HIS A 98 1.09 4.21 6.30
C HIS A 98 0.80 4.90 7.65
N TYR A 99 1.39 4.42 8.74
CA TYR A 99 1.10 4.94 10.09
C TYR A 99 1.30 6.45 10.27
N GLY A 100 2.17 7.08 9.46
CA GLY A 100 2.41 8.53 9.49
C GLY A 100 1.28 9.33 8.86
N ASN A 101 0.59 8.74 7.88
CA ASN A 101 -0.53 9.35 7.15
C ASN A 101 -1.88 9.03 7.78
N VAL A 102 -1.90 8.64 9.06
CA VAL A 102 -3.12 8.48 9.84
C VAL A 102 -3.00 9.26 11.14
N LEU A 103 -3.84 10.28 11.30
CA LEU A 103 -3.83 11.20 12.43
C LEU A 103 -5.06 11.05 13.31
N ALA A 104 -4.90 11.32 14.61
CA ALA A 104 -6.01 11.36 15.53
C ALA A 104 -6.94 12.55 15.24
N ALA A 105 -8.25 12.29 15.34
CA ALA A 105 -9.29 13.29 15.12
C ALA A 105 -10.37 13.22 16.21
N GLN A 106 -11.38 14.08 16.13
CA GLN A 106 -12.46 14.12 17.13
C GLN A 106 -13.72 13.42 16.66
N ARG A 107 -14.10 13.59 15.39
CA ARG A 107 -15.30 12.94 14.84
C ARG A 107 -15.13 11.43 14.76
N GLU A 108 -13.93 11.01 14.41
CA GLU A 108 -13.50 9.62 14.42
C GLU A 108 -12.16 9.52 15.13
N PRO A 109 -11.81 8.37 15.72
CA PRO A 109 -10.54 8.23 16.44
C PRO A 109 -9.31 8.48 15.55
N TRP A 110 -9.42 8.15 14.26
CA TRP A 110 -8.34 8.19 13.27
C TRP A 110 -8.86 8.61 11.90
N ILE A 111 -8.09 9.44 11.20
CA ILE A 111 -8.38 9.91 9.83
C ILE A 111 -7.13 9.72 8.97
N ALA A 112 -7.31 9.15 7.77
CA ALA A 112 -6.27 9.07 6.75
C ALA A 112 -6.08 10.43 6.05
N ILE A 113 -4.84 10.80 5.77
CA ILE A 113 -4.47 12.08 5.17
C ILE A 113 -3.46 11.90 4.03
N ASP A 114 -3.28 12.95 3.24
CA ASP A 114 -2.30 13.02 2.15
C ASP A 114 -2.42 11.90 1.09
N PRO A 115 -3.63 11.63 0.55
CA PRO A 115 -3.77 10.62 -0.48
C PRO A 115 -3.18 11.08 -1.81
N GLU A 116 -2.57 10.15 -2.54
CA GLU A 116 -2.21 10.29 -3.95
C GLU A 116 -3.11 9.36 -4.80
N PRO A 117 -4.40 9.70 -4.98
CA PRO A 117 -5.39 8.71 -5.35
C PRO A 117 -5.27 8.20 -6.79
N LEU A 118 -5.55 6.93 -6.95
CA LEU A 118 -5.67 6.24 -8.24
C LEU A 118 -6.79 5.20 -8.20
N ALA A 119 -7.20 4.74 -9.38
CA ALA A 119 -8.08 3.60 -9.55
C ALA A 119 -7.26 2.31 -9.64
N GLY A 120 -7.54 1.31 -8.81
CA GLY A 120 -6.84 0.04 -8.92
C GLY A 120 -7.25 -1.03 -7.91
N ASP A 121 -6.41 -2.05 -7.80
CA ASP A 121 -6.57 -3.18 -6.90
C ASP A 121 -6.04 -2.85 -5.51
N PRO A 122 -6.82 -3.07 -4.43
CA PRO A 122 -6.41 -2.79 -3.06
C PRO A 122 -5.11 -3.48 -2.63
N GLY A 123 -4.78 -4.62 -3.25
CA GLY A 123 -3.54 -5.35 -2.98
C GLY A 123 -2.28 -4.53 -3.23
N PHE A 124 -2.34 -3.52 -4.11
CA PHE A 124 -1.20 -2.66 -4.44
C PHE A 124 -0.85 -1.68 -3.30
N ASP A 125 -1.87 -1.26 -2.54
CA ASP A 125 -1.76 -0.31 -1.43
C ASP A 125 -1.35 -0.97 -0.10
N LEU A 126 -1.11 -2.27 -0.08
CA LEU A 126 -0.73 -2.96 1.16
C LEU A 126 0.71 -2.65 1.59
N TRP A 127 1.65 -2.46 0.65
CA TRP A 127 3.06 -2.28 1.01
C TRP A 127 3.34 -1.06 1.90
N PRO A 128 2.81 0.16 1.65
CA PRO A 128 2.99 1.29 2.57
C PRO A 128 2.58 0.97 4.02
N ALA A 129 1.51 0.19 4.21
CA ALA A 129 1.10 -0.27 5.54
C ALA A 129 2.09 -1.30 6.11
N LEU A 130 2.52 -2.27 5.32
CA LEU A 130 3.48 -3.31 5.73
C LEU A 130 4.84 -2.73 6.13
N ASP A 131 5.28 -1.65 5.47
CA ASP A 131 6.55 -0.95 5.71
C ASP A 131 6.49 0.04 6.89
N SER A 132 5.31 0.20 7.51
CA SER A 132 5.15 1.12 8.64
C SER A 132 6.06 0.76 9.83
N ARG A 133 6.83 1.74 10.31
CA ARG A 133 7.80 1.59 11.41
C ARG A 133 8.83 0.49 11.15
N TRP A 134 9.38 0.43 9.93
CA TRP A 134 10.33 -0.60 9.53
C TRP A 134 11.54 -0.74 10.47
N ASP A 135 12.06 0.36 11.02
CA ASP A 135 13.17 0.32 11.99
C ASP A 135 12.84 -0.55 13.22
N ASP A 136 11.60 -0.49 13.72
CA ASP A 136 11.16 -1.34 14.83
C ASP A 136 11.04 -2.81 14.42
N VAL A 137 10.64 -3.06 13.17
CA VAL A 137 10.58 -4.41 12.60
C VAL A 137 11.98 -5.01 12.53
N VAL A 138 12.96 -4.24 12.09
CA VAL A 138 14.38 -4.64 12.03
C VAL A 138 14.93 -4.92 13.42
N VAL A 139 14.68 -4.04 14.40
CA VAL A 139 15.14 -4.21 15.79
C VAL A 139 14.58 -5.48 16.43
N LYS A 140 13.33 -5.85 16.14
CA LYS A 140 12.72 -7.10 16.65
C LYS A 140 13.35 -8.38 16.06
N GLY A 141 14.08 -8.29 14.95
CA GLY A 141 14.87 -9.39 14.40
C GLY A 141 14.11 -10.50 13.67
N ASP A 142 12.81 -10.31 13.40
CA ASP A 142 11.96 -11.31 12.72
C ASP A 142 10.99 -10.65 11.74
N ALA A 143 11.56 -9.94 10.76
CA ALA A 143 10.80 -9.23 9.73
C ALA A 143 9.84 -10.14 8.95
N PRO A 144 10.22 -11.37 8.51
CA PRO A 144 9.31 -12.23 7.76
C PRO A 144 8.03 -12.56 8.52
N ARG A 145 8.14 -12.92 9.81
CA ARG A 145 6.94 -13.23 10.63
C ARG A 145 6.09 -11.99 10.87
N ILE A 146 6.69 -10.82 11.09
CA ILE A 146 5.96 -9.57 11.31
C ILE A 146 5.20 -9.16 10.04
N VAL A 147 5.89 -9.17 8.88
CA VAL A 147 5.27 -8.84 7.59
C VAL A 147 4.15 -9.82 7.26
N GLN A 148 4.36 -11.12 7.48
CA GLN A 148 3.33 -12.13 7.29
C GLN A 148 2.10 -11.85 8.16
N ARG A 149 2.28 -11.61 9.46
CA ARG A 149 1.18 -11.29 10.38
C ARG A 149 0.41 -10.03 9.98
N ARG A 150 1.12 -8.96 9.58
CA ARG A 150 0.49 -7.72 9.11
C ARG A 150 -0.26 -7.94 7.80
N PHE A 151 0.31 -8.71 6.87
CA PHE A 151 -0.32 -9.05 5.60
C PHE A 151 -1.59 -9.86 5.82
N ASP A 152 -1.55 -10.89 6.67
CA ASP A 152 -2.71 -11.71 7.04
C ASP A 152 -3.84 -10.83 7.58
N LEU A 153 -3.54 -9.99 8.57
CA LEU A 153 -4.49 -9.05 9.16
C LEU A 153 -5.10 -8.10 8.12
N LEU A 154 -4.28 -7.48 7.28
CA LEU A 154 -4.76 -6.60 6.21
C LEU A 154 -5.68 -7.34 5.25
N THR A 155 -5.27 -8.51 4.75
CA THR A 155 -6.10 -9.27 3.81
C THR A 155 -7.40 -9.75 4.43
N ASP A 156 -7.40 -10.10 5.71
CA ASP A 156 -8.61 -10.55 6.44
C ASP A 156 -9.60 -9.39 6.63
N VAL A 157 -9.13 -8.22 7.08
CA VAL A 157 -9.99 -7.04 7.31
C VAL A 157 -10.53 -6.49 6.00
N LEU A 158 -9.72 -6.44 4.94
CA LEU A 158 -10.14 -5.95 3.63
C LEU A 158 -10.94 -7.00 2.83
N GLY A 159 -10.93 -8.27 3.24
CA GLY A 159 -11.58 -9.37 2.53
C GLY A 159 -10.96 -9.65 1.16
N LEU A 160 -9.64 -9.54 1.04
CA LEU A 160 -8.93 -9.71 -0.25
C LEU A 160 -8.61 -11.17 -0.54
N ASP A 161 -8.64 -11.55 -1.83
CA ASP A 161 -8.03 -12.80 -2.26
C ASP A 161 -6.51 -12.74 -2.00
N ARG A 162 -6.01 -13.71 -1.24
CA ARG A 162 -4.63 -13.70 -0.76
C ARG A 162 -3.60 -13.78 -1.89
N ALA A 163 -3.86 -14.60 -2.89
CA ALA A 163 -2.92 -14.80 -4.00
C ALA A 163 -2.82 -13.52 -4.84
N ARG A 164 -3.96 -12.92 -5.15
CA ARG A 164 -4.06 -11.65 -5.85
C ARG A 164 -3.44 -10.49 -5.08
N ALA A 165 -3.72 -10.38 -3.78
CA ALA A 165 -3.12 -9.38 -2.89
C ALA A 165 -1.59 -9.51 -2.86
N THR A 166 -1.08 -10.75 -2.83
CA THR A 166 0.36 -11.02 -2.90
C THR A 166 0.94 -10.47 -4.20
N GLY A 167 0.34 -10.80 -5.35
CA GLY A 167 0.83 -10.35 -6.65
C GLY A 167 0.88 -8.82 -6.78
N TRP A 168 -0.17 -8.12 -6.33
CA TRP A 168 -0.17 -6.65 -6.36
C TRP A 168 0.77 -6.01 -5.33
N THR A 169 0.98 -6.62 -4.16
CA THR A 169 2.01 -6.17 -3.21
C THR A 169 3.41 -6.30 -3.81
N LEU A 170 3.69 -7.39 -4.53
CA LEU A 170 4.93 -7.54 -5.30
C LEU A 170 5.01 -6.50 -6.43
N GLY A 171 3.88 -6.11 -7.01
CA GLY A 171 3.81 -4.99 -7.96
C GLY A 171 4.25 -3.66 -7.34
N ARG A 172 3.85 -3.37 -6.11
CA ARG A 172 4.32 -2.16 -5.42
C ARG A 172 5.82 -2.22 -5.09
N LEU A 173 6.36 -3.40 -4.75
CA LEU A 173 7.80 -3.59 -4.60
C LEU A 173 8.56 -3.39 -5.92
N LEU A 174 8.00 -3.87 -7.03
CA LEU A 174 8.54 -3.61 -8.37
C LEU A 174 8.59 -2.11 -8.64
N GLN A 175 7.50 -1.39 -8.40
CA GLN A 175 7.45 0.06 -8.59
C GLN A 175 8.54 0.78 -7.80
N ASN A 176 8.75 0.41 -6.53
CA ASN A 176 9.79 1.02 -5.69
C ASN A 176 11.22 0.73 -6.16
N SER A 177 11.39 -0.19 -7.11
CA SER A 177 12.69 -0.68 -7.59
C SER A 177 13.01 -0.27 -9.04
N LEU A 178 12.12 0.46 -9.72
CA LEU A 178 12.30 0.96 -11.08
C LEU A 178 12.82 2.40 -11.09
#